data_AF-A0A086KZN2-F1
#
_entry.id   AF-A0A086KZN2-F1
#
_cell.length_a   1.000
_cell.length_b   1.000
_cell.length_c   1.000
_cell.angle_alpha   90.00
_cell.angle_beta   90.00
_cell.angle_gamma   90.00
#
_symmetry.space_group_name_H-M   'P 1'
#
loop_
_entity.id
_entity.type
_entity.pdbx_description
1 polymer ?
#
loop_
_entity_poly.entity_id
_entity_poly.type
_entity_poly.pdbx_seq_one_letter_code
_entity_poly.pdbx_strand_id
1 'polypeptide(L)'
;ALHAHMAVFDDDPNVANGLALWRTLRLLLFVVADGWLSFMGNEFAHPDEVDLPRPANHFSLAKNFRRWNLADDVHLKFKHCEFFEAFLSHWENVFGSQSARHLFVVTCSEEEQVVVLERGDCLVAINLHPTQSYEGFHTGCMYSGPEMQLLFDTDEERFGGFGRLTARSLHPVLSGKDSRPHSVKLYLPSRTGAVYVSSHLFDQRYAARWDADPVMHFTADDFVAHLATVKAECMQAIS
;
A
#
# COMPACT_ATOMS: atom_id res chain seq x y z
N ALA A 1 -11.11 14.29 13.85
CA ALA A 1 -10.28 13.93 12.69
C ALA A 1 -11.12 13.35 11.55
N LEU A 2 -11.49 12.06 11.57
CA LEU A 2 -12.15 11.38 10.44
C LEU A 2 -13.49 11.99 9.97
N HIS A 3 -14.30 12.56 10.87
CA HIS A 3 -15.58 13.16 10.48
C HIS A 3 -15.48 14.57 9.88
N ALA A 4 -14.33 15.24 10.00
CA ALA A 4 -14.18 16.64 9.65
C ALA A 4 -13.10 16.91 8.59
N HIS A 5 -12.04 16.08 8.55
CA HIS A 5 -10.81 16.37 7.80
C HIS A 5 -10.50 15.33 6.71
N MET A 6 -11.54 14.63 6.23
CA MET A 6 -11.43 13.62 5.18
C MET A 6 -11.73 14.13 3.77
N ALA A 7 -11.96 15.43 3.59
CA ALA A 7 -12.02 16.02 2.25
C ALA A 7 -10.61 15.99 1.61
N VAL A 8 -10.53 15.77 0.29
CA VAL A 8 -9.25 15.64 -0.42
C VAL A 8 -8.36 16.88 -0.33
N PHE A 9 -8.93 18.07 -0.12
CA PHE A 9 -8.20 19.34 -0.01
C PHE A 9 -7.89 19.76 1.43
N ASP A 10 -8.23 18.94 2.42
CA ASP A 10 -7.93 19.23 3.82
C ASP A 10 -6.54 18.72 4.18
N ASP A 11 -5.66 19.58 4.68
CA ASP A 11 -4.28 19.24 5.00
C ASP A 11 -4.04 18.99 6.51
N ASP A 12 -5.07 18.62 7.28
CA ASP A 12 -4.91 18.32 8.71
C ASP A 12 -3.80 17.27 8.94
N PRO A 13 -2.75 17.61 9.70
CA PRO A 13 -1.59 16.74 9.85
C PRO A 13 -1.92 15.45 10.61
N ASN A 14 -2.96 15.42 11.45
CA ASN A 14 -3.32 14.20 12.17
C ASN A 14 -3.95 13.19 11.22
N VAL A 15 -4.82 13.65 10.31
CA VAL A 15 -5.37 12.77 9.26
C VAL A 15 -4.27 12.32 8.31
N ALA A 16 -3.42 13.23 7.83
CA ALA A 16 -2.33 12.87 6.93
C ALA A 16 -1.41 11.79 7.54
N ASN A 17 -1.01 11.98 8.81
CA ASN A 17 -0.17 11.02 9.54
C ASN A 17 -0.89 9.69 9.80
N GLY A 18 -2.18 9.74 10.16
CA GLY A 18 -2.99 8.55 10.39
C GLY A 18 -3.15 7.71 9.12
N LEU A 19 -3.41 8.33 7.98
CA LEU A 19 -3.54 7.63 6.70
C LEU A 19 -2.19 7.07 6.19
N ALA A 20 -1.10 7.82 6.37
CA ALA A 20 0.24 7.33 6.03
C ALA A 20 0.62 6.08 6.83
N LEU A 21 0.36 6.09 8.14
CA LEU A 21 0.56 4.92 8.99
C LEU A 21 -0.39 3.77 8.64
N TRP A 22 -1.66 4.05 8.35
CA TRP A 22 -2.63 3.04 7.94
C TRP A 22 -2.19 2.29 6.68
N ARG A 23 -1.72 3.00 5.64
CA ARG A 23 -1.19 2.38 4.40
C ARG A 23 0.09 1.59 4.68
N THR A 24 1.02 2.19 5.42
CA THR A 24 2.33 1.58 5.73
C THR A 24 2.17 0.29 6.55
N LEU A 25 1.29 0.28 7.56
CA LEU A 25 1.01 -0.91 8.37
C LEU A 25 0.30 -1.99 7.56
N ARG A 26 -0.63 -1.61 6.67
CA ARG A 26 -1.28 -2.57 5.76
C ARG A 26 -0.27 -3.22 4.83
N LEU A 27 0.62 -2.45 4.20
CA LEU A 27 1.71 -3.01 3.39
C LEU A 27 2.58 -3.96 4.22
N LEU A 28 3.03 -3.55 5.41
CA LEU A 28 3.87 -4.38 6.28
C LEU A 28 3.21 -5.73 6.60
N LEU A 29 1.95 -5.70 7.03
CA LEU A 29 1.21 -6.92 7.36
C LEU A 29 0.98 -7.78 6.11
N PHE A 30 0.69 -7.14 4.97
CA PHE A 30 0.45 -7.81 3.69
C PHE A 30 1.67 -8.62 3.23
N VAL A 31 2.88 -8.08 3.37
CA VAL A 31 4.11 -8.74 2.88
C VAL A 31 4.69 -9.76 3.87
N VAL A 32 4.39 -9.63 5.16
CA VAL A 32 4.84 -10.58 6.19
C VAL A 32 3.93 -11.83 6.24
N ALA A 33 2.65 -11.68 5.91
CA ALA A 33 1.69 -12.77 5.97
C ALA A 33 1.71 -13.69 4.74
N ASP A 34 1.21 -14.93 4.91
CA ASP A 34 0.98 -15.90 3.82
C ASP A 34 -0.47 -15.84 3.29
N GLY A 35 -1.23 -14.82 3.71
CA GLY A 35 -2.61 -14.60 3.31
C GLY A 35 -3.12 -13.26 3.85
N TRP A 36 -4.05 -12.65 3.12
CA TRP A 36 -4.67 -11.37 3.49
C TRP A 36 -6.15 -11.54 3.80
N LEU A 37 -6.62 -10.85 4.83
CA LEU A 37 -8.03 -10.74 5.17
C LEU A 37 -8.33 -9.31 5.61
N SER A 38 -9.34 -8.70 5.00
CA SER A 38 -9.95 -7.47 5.49
C SER A 38 -11.42 -7.70 5.82
N PHE A 39 -11.84 -7.17 6.96
CA PHE A 39 -13.25 -7.15 7.32
C PHE A 39 -13.95 -6.00 6.60
N MET A 40 -15.17 -6.24 6.10
CA MET A 40 -15.91 -5.27 5.29
C MET A 40 -15.92 -3.87 5.90
N GLY A 41 -15.60 -2.86 5.10
CA GLY A 41 -15.45 -1.47 5.53
C GLY A 41 -14.02 -1.09 5.89
N ASN A 42 -13.22 -2.02 6.40
CA ASN A 42 -11.88 -1.67 6.85
C ASN A 42 -11.00 -1.29 5.65
N GLU A 43 -11.23 -1.87 4.47
CA GLU A 43 -10.48 -1.64 3.24
C GLU A 43 -10.44 -0.17 2.81
N PHE A 44 -11.49 0.59 3.10
CA PHE A 44 -11.52 2.03 2.83
C PHE A 44 -11.42 2.87 4.11
N ALA A 45 -11.01 2.28 5.24
CA ALA A 45 -10.95 2.94 6.55
C ALA A 45 -12.32 3.50 7.00
N HIS A 46 -13.38 2.69 6.88
CA HIS A 46 -14.74 3.05 7.32
C HIS A 46 -14.70 3.63 8.74
N PRO A 47 -15.28 4.83 8.95
CA PRO A 47 -15.31 5.45 10.27
C PRO A 47 -16.35 4.76 11.14
N ASP A 48 -16.22 4.93 12.45
CA ASP A 48 -17.07 4.33 13.47
C ASP A 48 -16.89 2.81 13.63
N GLU A 49 -17.35 2.32 14.78
CA GLU A 49 -17.36 0.89 15.12
C GLU A 49 -18.62 0.20 14.60
N VAL A 50 -18.58 -1.14 14.46
CA VAL A 50 -19.79 -1.94 14.31
C VAL A 50 -20.41 -2.14 15.69
N ASP A 51 -21.67 -1.75 15.84
CA ASP A 51 -22.44 -2.07 17.05
C ASP A 51 -23.81 -2.62 16.64
N LEU A 52 -24.07 -3.87 17.05
CA LEU A 52 -25.34 -4.54 16.78
C LEU A 52 -26.41 -4.10 17.79
N PRO A 53 -27.70 -4.09 17.41
CA PRO A 53 -28.79 -3.77 18.33
C PRO A 53 -28.79 -4.70 19.55
N ARG A 54 -28.68 -4.11 20.74
CA ARG A 54 -28.69 -4.84 22.02
C ARG A 54 -29.29 -3.99 23.13
N PRO A 55 -29.79 -4.58 24.24
CA PRO A 55 -30.38 -3.81 25.33
C PRO A 55 -29.49 -2.67 25.85
N ALA A 56 -28.18 -2.90 25.92
CA ALA A 56 -27.20 -1.91 26.39
C ALA A 56 -27.06 -0.67 25.50
N ASN A 57 -27.44 -0.74 24.21
CA ASN A 57 -27.48 0.41 23.30
C ASN A 57 -28.91 0.79 22.90
N HIS A 58 -29.90 0.37 23.69
CA HIS A 58 -31.32 0.60 23.43
C HIS A 58 -31.79 0.08 22.06
N PHE A 59 -31.22 -1.05 21.60
CA PHE A 59 -31.48 -1.63 20.28
C PHE A 59 -31.23 -0.65 19.12
N SER A 60 -30.24 0.23 19.28
CA SER A 60 -29.87 1.20 18.25
C SER A 60 -29.37 0.51 16.98
N LEU A 61 -29.85 1.01 15.83
CA LEU A 61 -29.39 0.61 14.50
C LEU A 61 -28.35 1.59 13.92
N ALA A 62 -27.98 2.65 14.65
CA ALA A 62 -27.17 3.75 14.13
C ALA A 62 -25.74 3.37 13.70
N LYS A 63 -25.26 2.18 14.09
CA LYS A 63 -23.93 1.64 13.75
C LYS A 63 -24.00 0.25 13.09
N ASN A 64 -25.21 -0.20 12.73
CA ASN A 64 -25.45 -1.51 12.13
C ASN A 64 -25.57 -1.41 10.60
N PHE A 65 -24.60 -0.74 9.96
CA PHE A 65 -24.54 -0.63 8.50
C PHE A 65 -23.13 -0.22 8.06
N ARG A 66 -22.90 -0.24 6.74
CA ARG A 66 -21.69 0.26 6.10
C ARG A 66 -22.00 1.45 5.21
N ARG A 67 -21.10 2.43 5.23
CA ARG A 67 -21.20 3.68 4.47
C ARG A 67 -20.32 3.59 3.22
N TRP A 68 -20.71 2.73 2.29
CA TRP A 68 -20.00 2.52 1.01
C TRP A 68 -19.87 3.80 0.20
N ASN A 69 -20.87 4.69 0.33
CA ASN A 69 -20.87 6.01 -0.29
C ASN A 69 -19.68 6.90 0.09
N LEU A 70 -18.94 6.58 1.17
CA LEU A 70 -17.74 7.33 1.56
C LEU A 70 -16.57 7.05 0.61
N ALA A 71 -16.41 5.80 0.17
CA ALA A 71 -15.37 5.39 -0.76
C ALA A 71 -15.71 5.76 -2.21
N ASP A 72 -17.01 5.74 -2.55
CA ASP A 72 -17.52 6.15 -3.86
C ASP A 72 -17.48 7.68 -4.11
N ASP A 73 -17.24 8.50 -3.07
CA ASP A 73 -17.18 9.96 -3.20
C ASP A 73 -15.76 10.44 -3.55
N VAL A 74 -15.60 10.92 -4.79
CA VAL A 74 -14.33 11.44 -5.31
C VAL A 74 -13.80 12.66 -4.56
N HIS A 75 -14.62 13.33 -3.75
CA HIS A 75 -14.19 14.47 -2.93
C HIS A 75 -13.67 14.06 -1.55
N LEU A 76 -13.74 12.78 -1.19
CA LEU A 76 -13.26 12.25 0.09
C LEU A 76 -12.02 11.37 -0.06
N LYS A 77 -11.17 11.36 0.97
CA LYS A 77 -9.92 10.59 1.02
C LYS A 77 -10.13 9.08 1.13
N PHE A 78 -11.33 8.61 1.46
CA PHE A 78 -11.62 7.17 1.61
C PHE A 78 -11.41 6.39 0.29
N LYS A 79 -11.61 7.05 -0.87
CA LYS A 79 -11.31 6.48 -2.20
C LYS A 79 -9.85 6.00 -2.31
N HIS A 80 -8.91 6.73 -1.71
CA HIS A 80 -7.50 6.39 -1.75
C HIS A 80 -7.19 5.15 -0.89
N CYS A 81 -7.91 4.99 0.22
CA CYS A 81 -7.79 3.81 1.07
C CYS A 81 -8.30 2.56 0.32
N GLU A 82 -9.50 2.64 -0.26
CA GLU A 82 -10.07 1.53 -1.04
C GLU A 82 -9.18 1.15 -2.22
N PHE A 83 -8.70 2.16 -2.95
CA PHE A 83 -7.83 1.92 -4.08
C PHE A 83 -6.48 1.30 -3.68
N PHE A 84 -5.88 1.74 -2.57
CA PHE A 84 -4.64 1.13 -2.06
C PHE A 84 -4.83 -0.36 -1.74
N GLU A 85 -5.94 -0.73 -1.12
CA GLU A 85 -6.25 -2.13 -0.80
C GLU A 85 -6.54 -2.99 -2.04
N ALA A 86 -7.29 -2.45 -3.00
CA ALA A 86 -7.48 -3.10 -4.29
C ALA A 86 -6.13 -3.27 -4.99
N PHE A 87 -5.29 -2.23 -5.01
CA PHE A 87 -3.97 -2.28 -5.62
C PHE A 87 -3.08 -3.37 -5.01
N LEU A 88 -3.03 -3.52 -3.67
CA LEU A 88 -2.27 -4.60 -3.03
C LEU A 88 -2.77 -5.98 -3.46
N SER A 89 -4.08 -6.16 -3.57
CA SER A 89 -4.67 -7.43 -4.02
C SER A 89 -4.33 -7.76 -5.47
N HIS A 90 -4.36 -6.76 -6.35
CA HIS A 90 -3.93 -6.94 -7.74
C HIS A 90 -2.42 -7.13 -7.86
N TRP A 91 -1.63 -6.46 -7.03
CA TRP A 91 -0.19 -6.66 -6.96
C TRP A 91 0.16 -8.10 -6.59
N GLU A 92 -0.58 -8.71 -5.65
CA GLU A 92 -0.44 -10.13 -5.32
C GLU A 92 -0.78 -11.05 -6.50
N ASN A 93 -1.78 -10.73 -7.32
CA ASN A 93 -2.07 -11.50 -8.53
C ASN A 93 -0.91 -11.45 -9.55
N VAL A 94 -0.18 -10.33 -9.60
CA VAL A 94 0.99 -10.18 -10.49
C VAL A 94 2.23 -10.87 -9.91
N PHE A 95 2.54 -10.67 -8.63
CA PHE A 95 3.80 -11.11 -8.02
C PHE A 95 3.72 -12.43 -7.27
N GLY A 96 2.55 -12.82 -6.78
CA GLY A 96 2.37 -14.01 -5.93
C GLY A 96 3.21 -13.94 -4.65
N SER A 97 3.37 -12.75 -4.08
CA SER A 97 4.28 -12.48 -2.96
C SER A 97 3.90 -13.28 -1.71
N GLN A 98 2.62 -13.40 -1.36
CA GLN A 98 2.16 -14.14 -0.17
C GLN A 98 2.32 -15.65 -0.33
N SER A 99 2.29 -16.16 -1.55
CA SER A 99 2.61 -17.58 -1.83
C SER A 99 4.12 -17.86 -1.92
N ALA A 100 4.96 -16.82 -1.92
CA ALA A 100 6.40 -16.98 -2.09
C ALA A 100 7.05 -17.63 -0.86
N ARG A 101 7.88 -18.64 -1.11
CA ARG A 101 8.67 -19.31 -0.05
C ARG A 101 9.75 -18.42 0.56
N HIS A 102 10.20 -17.41 -0.18
CA HIS A 102 11.27 -16.52 0.24
C HIS A 102 10.70 -15.37 1.07
N LEU A 103 11.03 -15.37 2.36
CA LEU A 103 10.84 -14.25 3.28
C LEU A 103 12.13 -14.10 4.09
N PHE A 104 12.74 -12.92 4.05
CA PHE A 104 13.97 -12.64 4.80
C PHE A 104 13.97 -11.21 5.33
N VAL A 105 14.14 -11.04 6.65
CA VAL A 105 14.26 -9.70 7.24
C VAL A 105 15.72 -9.25 7.15
N VAL A 106 15.99 -8.24 6.33
CA VAL A 106 17.34 -7.67 6.14
C VAL A 106 17.70 -6.73 7.28
N THR A 107 16.76 -5.87 7.67
CA THR A 107 16.95 -4.87 8.72
C THR A 107 15.67 -4.73 9.53
N CYS A 108 15.80 -4.66 10.85
CA CYS A 108 14.72 -4.32 11.77
C CYS A 108 15.33 -3.45 12.88
N SER A 109 15.43 -2.15 12.61
CA SER A 109 16.16 -1.19 13.44
C SER A 109 15.17 -0.43 14.34
N GLU A 110 15.32 -0.57 15.66
CA GLU A 110 14.52 0.19 16.63
C GLU A 110 14.93 1.67 16.66
N GLU A 111 16.23 1.95 16.51
CA GLU A 111 16.78 3.32 16.52
C GLU A 111 16.32 4.12 15.31
N GLU A 112 16.42 3.53 14.11
CA GLU A 112 15.98 4.19 12.87
C GLU A 112 14.47 4.05 12.65
N GLN A 113 13.81 3.14 13.36
CA GLN A 113 12.42 2.75 13.13
C GLN A 113 12.17 2.32 11.68
N VAL A 114 13.15 1.64 11.10
CA VAL A 114 13.14 1.15 9.72
C VAL A 114 13.12 -0.38 9.71
N VAL A 115 12.24 -0.94 8.88
CA VAL A 115 12.16 -2.36 8.57
C VAL A 115 12.43 -2.54 7.08
N VAL A 116 13.42 -3.38 6.75
CA VAL A 116 13.68 -3.82 5.38
C VAL A 116 13.60 -5.32 5.34
N LEU A 117 12.80 -5.85 4.40
CA LEU A 117 12.63 -7.28 4.20
C LEU A 117 12.57 -7.63 2.72
N GLU A 118 12.80 -8.89 2.42
CA GLU A 118 12.65 -9.50 1.12
C GLU A 118 11.42 -10.40 1.16
N ARG A 119 10.51 -10.26 0.19
CA ARG A 119 9.37 -11.16 0.01
C ARG A 119 9.28 -11.56 -1.46
N GLY A 120 9.48 -12.85 -1.74
CA GLY A 120 9.59 -13.35 -3.10
C GLY A 120 10.70 -12.65 -3.88
N ASP A 121 10.32 -11.98 -4.97
CA ASP A 121 11.23 -11.23 -5.83
C ASP A 121 11.32 -9.72 -5.49
N CYS A 122 10.69 -9.30 -4.40
CA CYS A 122 10.59 -7.91 -3.98
C CYS A 122 11.44 -7.59 -2.75
N LEU A 123 12.12 -6.44 -2.79
CA LEU A 123 12.69 -5.78 -1.61
C LEU A 123 11.68 -4.73 -1.11
N VAL A 124 11.27 -4.84 0.15
CA VAL A 124 10.31 -3.95 0.80
C VAL A 124 11.04 -3.15 1.87
N ALA A 125 10.99 -1.83 1.78
CA ALA A 125 11.60 -0.91 2.75
C ALA A 125 10.53 -0.02 3.39
N ILE A 126 10.44 -0.03 4.70
CA ILE A 126 9.41 0.65 5.49
C ILE A 126 10.09 1.54 6.52
N ASN A 127 9.76 2.83 6.50
CA ASN A 127 10.17 3.82 7.48
C ASN A 127 8.97 4.21 8.36
N LEU A 128 8.97 3.72 9.60
CA LEU A 128 7.96 4.04 10.61
C LEU A 128 8.30 5.29 11.43
N HIS A 129 9.47 5.90 11.20
CA HIS A 129 9.91 7.05 11.95
C HIS A 129 8.92 8.23 11.76
N PRO A 130 8.46 8.90 12.84
CA PRO A 130 7.43 9.92 12.75
C PRO A 130 7.87 11.19 12.01
N THR A 131 9.17 11.51 12.05
CA THR A 131 9.69 12.77 11.48
C THR A 131 10.91 12.58 10.55
N GLN A 132 11.85 11.72 10.92
CA GLN A 132 13.07 11.46 10.17
C GLN A 132 12.81 10.81 8.81
N SER A 133 13.40 11.42 7.78
CA SER A 133 13.56 10.83 6.45
C SER A 133 15.04 10.49 6.24
N TYR A 134 15.30 9.42 5.50
CA TYR A 134 16.67 8.94 5.26
C TYR A 134 17.04 9.07 3.79
N GLU A 135 18.01 9.92 3.49
CA GLU A 135 18.59 10.07 2.15
C GLU A 135 19.72 9.05 1.98
N GLY A 136 19.58 8.13 1.02
CA GLY A 136 20.62 7.14 0.74
C GLY A 136 20.76 6.06 1.80
N PHE A 137 19.66 5.68 2.47
CA PHE A 137 19.60 4.54 3.39
C PHE A 137 20.17 3.29 2.72
N HIS A 138 21.26 2.75 3.27
CA HIS A 138 22.04 1.69 2.63
C HIS A 138 21.73 0.34 3.27
N THR A 139 21.06 -0.53 2.51
CA THR A 139 20.57 -1.84 2.99
C THR A 139 20.96 -2.97 2.03
N GLY A 140 21.16 -4.17 2.56
CA GLY A 140 21.41 -5.38 1.79
C GLY A 140 20.23 -5.85 0.94
N CYS A 141 20.50 -6.63 -0.10
CA CYS A 141 19.46 -7.34 -0.86
C CYS A 141 20.01 -8.62 -1.52
N MET A 142 19.14 -9.61 -1.74
CA MET A 142 19.46 -10.85 -2.46
C MET A 142 19.62 -10.65 -3.96
N TYR A 143 18.94 -9.63 -4.48
CA TYR A 143 18.67 -9.52 -5.90
C TYR A 143 19.88 -8.97 -6.65
N SER A 144 20.20 -9.62 -7.76
CA SER A 144 21.26 -9.23 -8.68
C SER A 144 20.68 -8.48 -9.89
N GLY A 145 21.58 -7.97 -10.73
CA GLY A 145 21.24 -7.14 -11.88
C GLY A 145 21.92 -5.78 -11.80
N PRO A 146 21.73 -4.93 -12.82
CA PRO A 146 22.33 -3.60 -12.81
C PRO A 146 21.68 -2.69 -11.76
N GLU A 147 20.35 -2.73 -11.67
CA GLU A 147 19.55 -1.75 -10.92
C GLU A 147 18.29 -2.38 -10.32
N MET A 148 17.95 -1.97 -9.11
CA MET A 148 16.64 -2.14 -8.50
C MET A 148 15.73 -1.01 -8.97
N GLN A 149 14.51 -1.32 -9.37
CA GLN A 149 13.49 -0.38 -9.79
C GLN A 149 12.42 -0.24 -8.71
N LEU A 150 11.99 1.00 -8.44
CA LEU A 150 10.79 1.27 -7.65
C LEU A 150 9.54 0.79 -8.39
N LEU A 151 8.78 -0.13 -7.79
CA LEU A 151 7.49 -0.59 -8.32
C LEU A 151 6.37 0.38 -7.95
N PHE A 152 6.23 0.61 -6.64
CA PHE A 152 5.24 1.49 -6.05
C PHE A 152 5.67 1.86 -4.63
N ASP A 153 5.07 2.91 -4.09
CA ASP A 153 5.23 3.29 -2.69
C ASP A 153 3.92 3.81 -2.09
N THR A 154 3.81 3.77 -0.76
CA THR A 154 2.60 4.18 -0.03
C THR A 154 2.39 5.70 -0.02
N ASP A 155 3.38 6.47 -0.47
CA ASP A 155 3.38 7.93 -0.52
C ASP A 155 2.96 8.46 -1.90
N GLU A 156 2.67 7.61 -2.88
CA GLU A 156 2.16 8.06 -4.18
C GLU A 156 0.84 8.85 -4.06
N GLU A 157 0.67 9.87 -4.90
CA GLU A 157 -0.53 10.72 -4.92
C GLU A 157 -1.82 9.92 -5.17
N ARG A 158 -1.74 8.85 -5.98
CA ARG A 158 -2.89 7.97 -6.24
C ARG A 158 -3.39 7.26 -4.97
N PHE A 159 -2.54 7.09 -3.97
CA PHE A 159 -2.91 6.56 -2.65
C PHE A 159 -3.11 7.65 -1.59
N GLY A 160 -3.16 8.92 -2.00
CA GLY A 160 -3.32 10.07 -1.10
C GLY A 160 -2.08 10.35 -0.24
N GLY A 161 -0.89 10.06 -0.77
CA GLY A 161 0.39 10.48 -0.21
C GLY A 161 0.94 11.76 -0.85
N PHE A 162 2.17 12.14 -0.51
CA PHE A 162 2.80 13.39 -0.93
C PHE A 162 3.60 13.32 -2.24
N GLY A 163 3.73 12.13 -2.87
CA GLY A 163 4.44 11.94 -4.13
C GLY A 163 5.94 12.22 -4.06
N ARG A 164 6.61 11.91 -2.93
CA ARG A 164 8.02 12.29 -2.73
C ARG A 164 9.01 11.42 -3.51
N LEU A 165 8.66 10.19 -3.87
CA LEU A 165 9.50 9.32 -4.68
C LEU A 165 9.18 9.51 -6.17
N THR A 166 10.21 9.40 -7.00
CA THR A 166 10.03 9.43 -8.46
C THR A 166 9.61 8.05 -8.94
N ALA A 167 8.44 7.95 -9.57
CA ALA A 167 7.93 6.70 -10.13
C ALA A 167 8.96 6.03 -11.05
N ARG A 168 9.13 4.71 -10.90
CA ARG A 168 10.08 3.88 -11.67
C ARG A 168 11.55 4.31 -11.54
N SER A 169 11.92 4.99 -10.45
CA SER A 169 13.33 5.32 -10.19
C SER A 169 14.20 4.05 -10.15
N LEU A 170 15.40 4.17 -10.70
CA LEU A 170 16.39 3.09 -10.77
C LEU A 170 17.49 3.35 -9.73
N HIS A 171 17.86 2.29 -9.03
CA HIS A 171 18.82 2.31 -7.94
C HIS A 171 19.92 1.29 -8.22
N PRO A 172 21.18 1.73 -8.44
CA PRO A 172 22.27 0.83 -8.74
C PRO A 172 22.49 -0.22 -7.66
N VAL A 173 22.70 -1.47 -8.09
CA VAL A 173 23.07 -2.57 -7.20
C VAL A 173 24.54 -2.48 -6.85
N LEU A 174 24.85 -2.56 -5.56
CA LEU A 174 26.18 -2.40 -4.97
C LEU A 174 26.69 -3.73 -4.37
N SER A 175 27.93 -3.70 -3.85
CA SER A 175 28.54 -4.82 -3.13
C SER A 175 27.74 -5.22 -1.89
N GLY A 176 27.79 -6.50 -1.52
CA GLY A 176 27.04 -7.06 -0.39
C GLY A 176 27.15 -6.31 0.94
N LYS A 177 26.04 -6.33 1.69
CA LYS A 177 25.87 -5.76 3.03
C LYS A 177 24.83 -6.58 3.79
N ASP A 178 24.78 -6.50 5.12
CA ASP A 178 23.70 -7.06 5.95
C ASP A 178 23.49 -8.57 5.74
N SER A 179 24.60 -9.31 5.56
CA SER A 179 24.59 -10.75 5.23
C SER A 179 23.87 -11.10 3.91
N ARG A 180 23.78 -10.13 2.99
CA ARG A 180 23.26 -10.29 1.64
C ARG A 180 24.39 -10.12 0.60
N PRO A 181 24.28 -10.80 -0.56
CA PRO A 181 25.31 -10.73 -1.60
C PRO A 181 25.41 -9.35 -2.28
N HIS A 182 24.32 -8.58 -2.25
CA HIS A 182 24.22 -7.25 -2.86
C HIS A 182 23.68 -6.23 -1.86
N SER A 183 23.68 -4.95 -2.24
CA SER A 183 23.05 -3.88 -1.48
C SER A 183 22.56 -2.75 -2.38
N VAL A 184 21.75 -1.85 -1.83
CA VAL A 184 21.17 -0.71 -2.54
C VAL A 184 21.06 0.50 -1.61
N LYS A 185 21.08 1.71 -2.18
CA LYS A 185 20.82 2.97 -1.47
C LYS A 185 19.46 3.54 -1.86
N LEU A 186 18.63 3.81 -0.86
CA LEU A 186 17.23 4.21 -1.04
C LEU A 186 16.96 5.55 -0.36
N TYR A 187 16.01 6.31 -0.90
CA TYR A 187 15.41 7.42 -0.18
C TYR A 187 14.17 6.90 0.56
N LEU A 188 14.13 7.07 1.88
CA LEU A 188 13.03 6.59 2.73
C LEU A 188 12.41 7.77 3.48
N PRO A 189 11.35 8.40 2.94
CA PRO A 189 10.62 9.44 3.64
C PRO A 189 9.95 8.92 4.92
N SER A 190 9.72 9.81 5.89
CA SER A 190 9.01 9.47 7.13
C SER A 190 7.60 8.93 6.87
N ARG A 191 7.21 7.89 7.62
CA ARG A 191 5.89 7.20 7.55
C ARG A 191 5.55 6.66 6.15
N THR A 192 6.50 6.01 5.49
CA THR A 192 6.29 5.44 4.15
C THR A 192 6.77 4.00 4.05
N GLY A 193 6.22 3.27 3.09
CA GLY A 193 6.76 1.99 2.63
C GLY A 193 6.92 2.01 1.11
N ALA A 194 7.99 1.42 0.61
CA ALA A 194 8.30 1.33 -0.82
C ALA A 194 8.70 -0.10 -1.19
N VAL A 195 8.28 -0.52 -2.38
CA VAL A 195 8.55 -1.86 -2.92
C VAL A 195 9.41 -1.76 -4.17
N TYR A 196 10.49 -2.53 -4.20
CA TYR A 196 11.46 -2.54 -5.29
C TYR A 196 11.62 -3.95 -5.84
N VAL A 197 12.01 -4.04 -7.11
CA VAL A 197 12.33 -5.30 -7.80
C VAL A 197 13.58 -5.09 -8.66
N SER A 198 14.33 -6.15 -8.96
CA SER A 198 15.36 -6.04 -10.00
C SER A 198 14.72 -5.67 -11.34
N SER A 199 15.16 -4.59 -11.98
CA SER A 199 14.64 -4.10 -13.26
C SER A 199 14.60 -5.19 -14.33
N HIS A 200 15.71 -5.90 -14.48
CA HIS A 200 15.84 -7.03 -15.38
C HIS A 200 14.85 -8.16 -15.08
N LEU A 201 14.60 -8.45 -13.80
CA LEU A 201 13.65 -9.48 -13.38
C LEU A 201 12.20 -9.05 -13.66
N PHE A 202 11.90 -7.76 -13.47
CA PHE A 202 10.60 -7.19 -13.77
C PHE A 202 10.24 -7.37 -15.25
N ASP A 203 11.12 -6.95 -16.14
CA ASP A 203 10.91 -7.04 -17.59
C ASP A 203 10.69 -8.50 -18.04
N GLN A 204 11.42 -9.43 -17.43
CA GLN A 204 11.36 -10.85 -17.80
C GLN A 204 10.11 -11.57 -17.32
N ARG A 205 9.58 -11.23 -16.13
CA ARG A 205 8.58 -12.07 -15.45
C ARG A 205 7.27 -11.36 -15.14
N TYR A 206 7.28 -10.03 -15.05
CA TYR A 206 6.19 -9.27 -14.45
C TYR A 206 5.61 -8.20 -15.38
N ALA A 207 6.42 -7.56 -16.23
CA ALA A 207 5.98 -6.45 -17.08
C ALA A 207 4.69 -6.75 -17.87
N ALA A 208 4.62 -7.89 -18.57
CA ALA A 208 3.43 -8.24 -19.35
C ALA A 208 2.15 -8.40 -18.51
N ARG A 209 2.25 -8.93 -17.27
CA ARG A 209 1.09 -9.08 -16.37
C ARG A 209 0.75 -7.77 -15.68
N TRP A 210 1.76 -6.98 -15.34
CA TRP A 210 1.61 -5.65 -14.78
C TRP A 210 0.88 -4.72 -15.76
N ASP A 211 1.36 -4.65 -17.01
CA ASP A 211 0.80 -3.77 -18.05
C ASP A 211 -0.59 -4.23 -18.53
N ALA A 212 -0.92 -5.51 -18.36
CA ALA A 212 -2.25 -6.04 -18.71
C ALA A 212 -3.31 -5.74 -17.64
N ASP A 213 -2.92 -5.43 -16.40
CA ASP A 213 -3.85 -5.14 -15.32
C ASP A 213 -4.07 -3.61 -15.20
N PRO A 214 -5.24 -3.09 -15.57
CA PRO A 214 -5.47 -1.64 -15.59
C PRO A 214 -5.38 -1.02 -14.19
N VAL A 215 -5.64 -1.77 -13.12
CA VAL A 215 -5.53 -1.28 -11.73
C VAL A 215 -4.11 -0.84 -11.39
N MET A 216 -3.09 -1.43 -12.04
CA MET A 216 -1.70 -1.03 -11.85
C MET A 216 -1.40 0.41 -12.32
N HIS A 217 -2.27 0.99 -13.14
CA HIS A 217 -2.08 2.28 -13.81
C HIS A 217 -3.14 3.33 -13.43
N PHE A 218 -4.14 2.95 -12.66
CA PHE A 218 -5.21 3.85 -12.26
C PHE A 218 -4.78 4.91 -11.24
N THR A 219 -5.46 6.05 -11.31
CA THR A 219 -5.65 6.92 -10.15
C THR A 219 -6.81 6.41 -9.29
N ALA A 220 -6.95 6.93 -8.07
CA ALA A 220 -8.11 6.58 -7.25
C ALA A 220 -9.45 6.97 -7.91
N ASP A 221 -9.49 8.05 -8.70
CA ASP A 221 -10.71 8.47 -9.40
C ASP A 221 -11.05 7.56 -10.57
N ASP A 222 -10.03 7.11 -11.32
CA ASP A 222 -10.21 6.09 -12.36
C ASP A 222 -10.77 4.79 -11.76
N PHE A 223 -10.27 4.40 -10.59
CA PHE A 223 -10.75 3.23 -9.88
C PHE A 223 -12.21 3.36 -9.43
N VAL A 224 -12.61 4.51 -8.88
CA VAL A 224 -14.02 4.77 -8.52
C VAL A 224 -14.93 4.69 -9.76
N ALA A 225 -14.51 5.28 -10.89
CA ALA A 225 -15.26 5.20 -12.14
C ALA A 225 -15.36 3.77 -12.69
N HIS A 226 -14.27 3.00 -12.58
CA HIS A 226 -14.24 1.59 -12.95
C HIS A 226 -15.21 0.76 -12.10
N LEU A 227 -15.20 0.94 -10.78
CA LEU A 227 -16.11 0.24 -9.86
C LEU A 227 -17.58 0.57 -10.15
N ALA A 228 -17.91 1.81 -10.50
CA ALA A 228 -19.27 2.18 -10.88
C ALA A 228 -19.77 1.38 -12.09
N THR A 229 -18.90 1.15 -13.08
CA THR A 229 -19.20 0.34 -14.26
C THR A 229 -19.42 -1.12 -13.88
N VAL A 230 -18.50 -1.71 -13.11
CA VAL A 230 -18.60 -3.10 -12.63
C VAL A 230 -19.87 -3.32 -11.80
N LYS A 231 -20.20 -2.39 -10.90
CA LYS A 231 -21.44 -2.45 -10.10
C LYS A 231 -22.69 -2.46 -10.99
N ALA A 232 -22.73 -1.63 -12.04
CA ALA A 232 -23.85 -1.59 -12.97
C ALA A 232 -24.02 -2.90 -13.75
N GLU A 233 -22.92 -3.48 -14.23
CA GLU A 233 -22.92 -4.77 -14.93
C GLU A 233 -23.38 -5.91 -14.02
N CYS A 234 -22.88 -5.98 -12.79
CA CYS A 234 -23.31 -6.96 -11.79
C CYS A 234 -24.81 -6.85 -11.48
N MET A 235 -25.34 -5.64 -11.34
CA MET A 235 -26.77 -5.42 -11.10
C MET A 235 -27.63 -5.89 -12.27
N GLN A 236 -27.18 -5.71 -13.51
CA GLN A 236 -27.87 -6.22 -14.71
C GLN A 236 -27.83 -7.74 -14.81
N ALA A 237 -26.74 -8.38 -14.36
CA ALA A 237 -26.63 -9.84 -14.38
C ALA A 237 -27.52 -10.54 -13.33
N ILE A 238 -27.91 -9.83 -12.26
CA ILE A 238 -28.73 -10.36 -11.17
C ILE A 238 -30.23 -10.07 -11.37
N SER A 239 -30.57 -9.10 -12.22
CA SER A 239 -31.96 -8.75 -12.59
C SER A 239 -32.54 -9.65 -13.66
#